data_AF-A0A034VRK4-F1
#
_entry.id   AF-A0A034VRK4-F1
#
_cell.length_a   1.000
_cell.length_b   1.000
_cell.length_c   1.000
_cell.angle_alpha   90.00
_cell.angle_beta   90.00
_cell.angle_gamma   90.00
#
_symmetry.space_group_name_H-M   'P 1'
#
loop_
_entity.id
_entity.type
_entity.pdbx_description
1 polymer ?
#
loop_
_entity_poly.entity_id
_entity_poly.type
_entity_poly.pdbx_seq_one_letter_code
_entity_poly.pdbx_strand_id
1 'polypeptide(L)'
;KSKESVELHVAGNAELRHTLKLEEQCAYYMALLKSYIFLANGCKDSNEELGTQIKTVQFLQDSIDFSKVITKAVPKIQELLLSKTNTDVFEAVDLFTTGYLFGIKGTEGGMRQMLYLVWLSDKEKRDAVSNAYKKVLFTTDQTGRAHGIKVVQNLMRFLEELEYGHYTAMECLMREWVSTDDIDAAIIQVLFERFTQKLEGTSDNESRLALQLLIMASHAKSSIASANINVIETIGLGERAKSDPRIYTGCMEFMLNSIDSSAHSKFYKRYEPDAALVQKVIEFFQRYFFHPGVPDFDKLAMRTLEFFYHLCQTPDVICQKIVVGLLKKFRDYAICITDITPSQQAHALETPFSQPIPETQPTQSQSAAVPQQKRMPVFLLTRFLFTIGYMTLKEMIFLDIDVYNNMKFRQELTECEEKKKKNAFNTNRRKTGNLNMSATESLKRLSGTAAEPQQEPDEDLVGATAEDNIAELINHICENVLLQDENSLLTKIFPYVMEICKYPVKYRDQLLQQAATLTLIRFMCVSSTFCEANMPFL
;
A
#
# COMPACT_ATOMS: atom_id res chain seq x y z
N LYS A 1 58.62 4.17 61.77
CA LYS A 1 57.61 3.21 62.26
C LYS A 1 56.16 3.54 61.90
N SER A 2 55.73 4.79 61.65
CA SER A 2 54.35 5.08 61.22
C SER A 2 54.13 5.20 59.70
N LYS A 3 55.19 5.25 58.88
CA LYS A 3 55.07 5.21 57.40
C LYS A 3 55.09 3.80 56.83
N GLU A 4 55.91 2.90 57.38
CA GLU A 4 55.98 1.49 56.95
C GLU A 4 54.67 0.72 57.20
N SER A 5 53.91 1.02 58.26
CA SER A 5 52.63 0.34 58.50
C SER A 5 51.51 0.77 57.54
N VAL A 6 51.67 1.93 56.88
CA VAL A 6 50.69 2.45 55.92
C VAL A 6 50.98 1.89 54.53
N GLU A 7 52.25 1.77 54.13
CA GLU A 7 52.63 1.14 52.85
C GLU A 7 52.26 -0.36 52.79
N LEU A 8 52.34 -1.07 53.92
CA LEU A 8 51.93 -2.48 54.05
C LEU A 8 50.41 -2.71 53.89
N HIS A 9 49.58 -1.69 54.15
CA HIS A 9 48.14 -1.79 53.91
C HIS A 9 47.74 -1.44 52.47
N VAL A 10 48.59 -0.71 51.74
CA VAL A 10 48.35 -0.36 50.34
C VAL A 10 48.82 -1.49 49.41
N ALA A 11 50.00 -2.06 49.64
CA ALA A 11 50.47 -3.22 48.88
C ALA A 11 49.82 -4.51 49.43
N GLY A 12 48.63 -4.86 48.94
CA GLY A 12 47.87 -6.03 49.40
C GLY A 12 48.75 -7.27 49.62
N ASN A 13 48.87 -7.69 50.88
CA ASN A 13 49.75 -8.75 51.36
C ASN A 13 49.48 -10.10 50.65
N ALA A 14 50.32 -10.42 49.67
CA ALA A 14 50.19 -11.60 48.82
C ALA A 14 50.36 -12.92 49.59
N GLU A 15 51.14 -12.93 50.67
CA GLU A 15 51.36 -14.13 51.50
C GLU A 15 50.09 -14.52 52.29
N LEU A 16 49.38 -13.53 52.82
CA LEU A 16 48.12 -13.72 53.55
C LEU A 16 46.98 -14.21 52.63
N ARG A 17 47.06 -13.88 51.34
CA ARG A 17 46.07 -14.26 50.31
C ARG A 17 46.04 -15.76 50.05
N HIS A 18 47.20 -16.41 50.02
CA HIS A 18 47.32 -17.84 49.73
C HIS A 18 46.80 -18.75 50.86
N THR A 19 46.65 -18.21 52.06
CA THR A 19 46.13 -18.94 53.24
C THR A 19 44.62 -18.80 53.46
N LEU A 20 43.94 -17.93 52.71
CA LEU A 20 42.51 -17.62 52.88
C LEU A 20 41.63 -18.47 51.97
N LYS A 21 40.44 -18.86 52.45
CA LYS A 21 39.42 -19.53 51.63
C LYS A 21 38.84 -18.56 50.58
N LEU A 22 38.22 -19.07 49.53
CA LEU A 22 37.73 -18.28 48.39
C LEU A 22 36.82 -17.10 48.82
N GLU A 23 35.92 -17.33 49.78
CA GLU A 23 35.01 -16.31 50.32
C GLU A 23 35.77 -15.20 51.08
N GLU A 24 36.80 -15.59 51.82
CA GLU A 24 37.65 -14.67 52.59
C GLU A 24 38.58 -13.87 51.67
N GLN A 25 39.04 -14.48 50.58
CA GLN A 25 39.77 -13.78 49.52
C GLN A 25 38.90 -12.72 48.84
N CYS A 26 37.64 -13.01 48.54
CA CYS A 26 36.69 -12.04 47.99
C CYS A 26 36.46 -10.86 48.94
N ALA A 27 36.28 -11.13 50.24
CA ALA A 27 36.15 -10.10 51.26
C ALA A 27 37.42 -9.24 51.38
N TYR A 28 38.60 -9.87 51.29
CA TYR A 28 39.89 -9.20 51.29
C TYR A 28 40.06 -8.28 50.07
N TYR A 29 39.74 -8.74 48.86
CA TYR A 29 39.81 -7.92 47.65
C TYR A 29 38.82 -6.76 47.68
N MET A 30 37.60 -6.98 48.17
CA MET A 30 36.60 -5.94 48.39
C MET A 30 37.11 -4.87 49.37
N ALA A 31 37.75 -5.27 50.47
CA ALA A 31 38.34 -4.34 51.42
C ALA A 31 39.49 -3.55 50.80
N LEU A 32 40.39 -4.21 50.07
CA LEU A 32 41.53 -3.59 49.39
C LEU A 32 41.07 -2.58 48.33
N LEU A 33 40.09 -2.94 47.49
CA LEU A 33 39.49 -2.05 46.49
C LEU A 33 38.84 -0.82 47.14
N LYS A 34 38.13 -1.00 48.26
CA LYS A 34 37.59 0.12 49.05
C LYS A 34 38.70 1.05 49.55
N SER A 35 39.83 0.50 50.02
CA SER A 35 40.98 1.29 50.46
C SER A 35 41.62 2.08 49.31
N TYR A 36 41.75 1.47 48.13
CA TYR A 36 42.30 2.15 46.94
C TYR A 36 41.39 3.27 46.42
N ILE A 37 40.07 3.05 46.39
CA ILE A 37 39.08 4.07 45.99
C ILE A 37 39.09 5.23 47.00
N PHE A 38 39.21 4.91 48.30
CA PHE A 38 39.31 5.91 49.37
C PHE A 38 40.54 6.82 49.24
N LEU A 39 41.69 6.25 48.86
CA LEU A 39 42.88 7.04 48.57
C LEU A 39 42.75 7.84 47.27
N ALA A 40 42.14 7.28 46.22
CA ALA A 40 42.02 7.93 44.91
C ALA A 40 41.09 9.17 44.93
N ASN A 41 40.05 9.17 45.76
CA ASN A 41 39.11 10.29 45.91
C ASN A 41 39.58 11.38 46.90
N GLY A 42 40.84 11.32 47.39
CA GLY A 42 41.43 12.36 48.23
C GLY A 42 40.90 12.42 49.67
N CYS A 43 40.63 11.26 50.29
CA CYS A 43 40.14 11.16 51.69
C CYS A 43 38.80 11.86 51.94
N LYS A 44 37.89 11.89 50.96
CA LYS A 44 36.46 12.13 51.22
C LYS A 44 35.82 10.80 51.64
N ASP A 45 35.00 10.82 52.68
CA ASP A 45 34.39 9.62 53.30
C ASP A 45 33.70 8.72 52.25
N SER A 46 34.45 7.75 51.74
CA SER A 46 33.99 6.88 50.66
C SER A 46 32.91 5.90 51.12
N ASN A 47 32.65 5.82 52.43
CA ASN A 47 31.55 5.03 52.98
C ASN A 47 30.18 5.63 52.67
N GLU A 48 30.04 6.96 52.64
CA GLU A 48 28.78 7.62 52.30
C GLU A 48 28.51 7.53 50.80
N GLU A 49 29.55 7.70 49.99
CA GLU A 49 29.52 7.49 48.54
C GLU A 49 29.25 6.02 48.18
N LEU A 50 29.92 5.06 48.84
CA LEU A 50 29.67 3.62 48.68
C LEU A 50 28.27 3.23 49.15
N GLY A 51 27.80 3.77 50.27
CA GLY A 51 26.43 3.56 50.75
C GLY A 51 25.39 4.09 49.75
N THR A 52 25.69 5.20 49.08
CA THR A 52 24.87 5.73 47.99
C THR A 52 24.88 4.81 46.78
N GLN A 53 26.06 4.35 46.35
CA GLN A 53 26.20 3.40 45.23
C GLN A 53 25.49 2.06 45.49
N ILE A 54 25.55 1.52 46.71
CA ILE A 54 24.82 0.29 47.08
C ILE A 54 23.30 0.49 46.95
N LYS A 55 22.78 1.63 47.45
CA LYS A 55 21.36 1.96 47.29
C LYS A 55 20.96 2.13 45.83
N THR A 56 21.82 2.75 45.02
CA THR A 56 21.59 2.89 43.57
C THR A 56 21.56 1.53 42.88
N VAL A 57 22.51 0.64 43.18
CA VAL A 57 22.53 -0.73 42.62
C VAL A 57 21.28 -1.51 43.04
N GLN A 58 20.88 -1.40 44.31
CA GLN A 58 19.67 -2.08 44.80
C GLN A 58 18.41 -1.55 44.11
N PHE A 59 18.28 -0.23 43.96
CA PHE A 59 17.17 0.38 43.21
C PHE A 59 17.14 -0.07 41.74
N LEU A 60 18.31 -0.15 41.09
CA LEU A 60 18.41 -0.64 39.71
C LEU A 60 18.05 -2.12 39.62
N GLN A 61 18.44 -2.94 40.60
CA GLN A 61 18.09 -4.35 40.67
C GLN A 61 16.59 -4.53 40.83
N ASP A 62 15.96 -3.81 41.76
CA ASP A 62 14.51 -3.83 41.97
C ASP A 62 13.76 -3.34 40.71
N SER A 63 14.29 -2.34 40.01
CA SER A 63 13.74 -1.84 38.74
C SER A 63 13.81 -2.89 37.63
N ILE A 64 14.91 -3.63 37.53
CA ILE A 64 15.08 -4.72 36.57
C ILE A 64 14.10 -5.87 36.89
N ASP A 65 13.96 -6.22 38.16
CA ASP A 65 13.08 -7.32 38.55
C ASP A 65 11.60 -6.96 38.36
N PHE A 66 11.20 -5.70 38.62
CA PHE A 66 9.90 -5.18 38.21
C PHE A 66 9.68 -5.28 36.69
N SER A 67 10.66 -4.84 35.88
CA SER A 67 10.57 -4.93 34.43
C SER A 67 10.39 -6.37 33.95
N LYS A 68 11.10 -7.35 34.54
CA LYS A 68 10.95 -8.77 34.20
C LYS A 68 9.56 -9.29 34.52
N VAL A 69 8.97 -8.88 35.65
CA VAL A 69 7.60 -9.29 36.03
C VAL A 69 6.60 -8.73 35.03
N ILE A 70 6.72 -7.46 34.64
CA ILE A 70 5.85 -6.85 33.63
C ILE A 70 5.97 -7.58 32.29
N THR A 71 7.19 -7.81 31.80
CA THR A 71 7.39 -8.52 30.52
C THR A 71 6.80 -9.93 30.54
N LYS A 72 6.83 -10.63 31.68
CA LYS A 72 6.18 -11.94 31.84
C LYS A 72 4.64 -11.86 31.85
N ALA A 73 4.08 -10.74 32.30
CA ALA A 73 2.64 -10.53 32.34
C ALA A 73 2.06 -10.11 30.97
N VAL A 74 2.85 -9.45 30.11
CA VAL A 74 2.42 -8.91 28.80
C VAL A 74 1.62 -9.92 27.97
N PRO A 75 2.06 -11.19 27.76
CA PRO A 75 1.30 -12.15 26.96
C PRO A 75 -0.11 -12.39 27.50
N LYS A 76 -0.25 -12.46 28.84
CA LYS A 76 -1.57 -12.66 29.46
C LYS A 76 -2.46 -11.45 29.29
N ILE A 77 -1.90 -10.24 29.39
CA ILE A 77 -2.64 -8.99 29.17
C ILE A 77 -3.06 -8.86 27.70
N GLN A 78 -2.23 -9.32 26.76
CA GLN A 78 -2.62 -9.38 25.35
C GLN A 78 -3.82 -10.32 25.12
N GLU A 79 -3.92 -11.44 25.84
CA GLU A 79 -5.12 -12.29 25.82
C GLU A 79 -6.35 -11.55 26.38
N LEU A 80 -6.18 -10.72 27.42
CA LEU A 80 -7.27 -9.95 28.02
C LEU A 80 -7.85 -8.89 27.07
N LEU A 81 -7.07 -8.36 26.12
CA LEU A 81 -7.58 -7.47 25.06
C LEU A 81 -8.67 -8.13 24.20
N LEU A 82 -8.65 -9.47 24.09
CA LEU A 82 -9.62 -10.25 23.34
C LEU A 82 -10.68 -10.89 24.24
N SER A 83 -10.75 -10.49 25.52
CA SER A 83 -11.75 -10.98 26.46
C SER A 83 -13.17 -10.57 26.04
N LYS A 84 -14.13 -11.44 26.36
CA LYS A 84 -15.56 -11.12 26.20
C LYS A 84 -16.01 -10.06 27.20
N THR A 85 -15.36 -9.98 28.36
CA THR A 85 -15.69 -9.03 29.43
C THR A 85 -15.15 -7.65 29.10
N ASN A 86 -16.00 -6.62 29.11
CA ASN A 86 -15.60 -5.26 28.75
C ASN A 86 -14.56 -4.68 29.73
N THR A 87 -14.70 -4.95 31.03
CA THR A 87 -13.75 -4.47 32.05
C THR A 87 -12.33 -4.98 31.81
N ASP A 88 -12.16 -6.25 31.45
CA ASP A 88 -10.84 -6.82 31.16
C ASP A 88 -10.16 -6.08 30.00
N VAL A 89 -10.93 -5.76 28.96
CA VAL A 89 -10.44 -5.03 27.79
C VAL A 89 -10.05 -3.59 28.18
N PHE A 90 -10.89 -2.89 28.94
CA PHE A 90 -10.61 -1.50 29.35
C PHE A 90 -9.36 -1.39 30.22
N GLU A 91 -9.21 -2.28 31.20
CA GLU A 91 -8.02 -2.30 32.07
C GLU A 91 -6.75 -2.69 31.29
N ALA A 92 -6.84 -3.64 30.36
CA ALA A 92 -5.73 -4.00 29.49
C ALA A 92 -5.33 -2.83 28.56
N VAL A 93 -6.31 -2.12 28.00
CA VAL A 93 -6.09 -0.91 27.18
C VAL A 93 -5.39 0.17 28.00
N ASP A 94 -5.87 0.49 29.21
CA ASP A 94 -5.24 1.52 30.04
C ASP A 94 -3.81 1.15 30.47
N LEU A 95 -3.57 -0.13 30.80
CA LEU A 95 -2.24 -0.62 31.14
C LEU A 95 -1.25 -0.46 29.99
N PHE A 96 -1.62 -0.86 28.76
CA PHE A 96 -0.74 -0.69 27.60
C PHE A 96 -0.54 0.78 27.24
N THR A 97 -1.58 1.59 27.33
CA THR A 97 -1.53 3.04 27.09
C THR A 97 -0.55 3.72 28.06
N THR A 98 -0.71 3.46 29.35
CA THR A 98 0.13 4.01 30.41
C THR A 98 1.55 3.47 30.32
N GLY A 99 1.71 2.17 30.12
CA GLY A 99 3.02 1.54 29.97
C GLY A 99 3.79 2.03 28.74
N TYR A 100 3.11 2.34 27.64
CA TYR A 100 3.73 2.94 26.45
C TYR A 100 4.19 4.38 26.73
N LEU A 101 3.37 5.21 27.40
CA LEU A 101 3.76 6.56 27.82
C LEU A 101 5.00 6.57 28.72
N PHE A 102 5.16 5.57 29.59
CA PHE A 102 6.35 5.41 30.43
C PHE A 102 7.54 4.74 29.72
N GLY A 103 7.39 4.32 28.45
CA GLY A 103 8.45 3.67 27.69
C GLY A 103 8.82 2.27 28.21
N ILE A 104 7.86 1.55 28.79
CA ILE A 104 8.09 0.18 29.29
C ILE A 104 8.25 -0.78 28.11
N LYS A 105 9.39 -1.47 28.04
CA LYS A 105 9.66 -2.44 26.98
C LYS A 105 8.63 -3.58 26.97
N GLY A 106 8.12 -3.88 25.78
CA GLY A 106 7.12 -4.93 25.54
C GLY A 106 5.68 -4.41 25.42
N THR A 107 5.42 -3.15 25.75
CA THR A 107 4.08 -2.55 25.58
C THR A 107 3.75 -2.24 24.11
N GLU A 108 4.76 -2.05 23.26
CA GLU A 108 4.63 -1.88 21.80
C GLU A 108 3.83 -3.03 21.15
N GLY A 109 4.05 -4.27 21.60
CA GLY A 109 3.28 -5.42 21.12
C GLY A 109 1.81 -5.37 21.53
N GLY A 110 1.52 -4.84 22.72
CA GLY A 110 0.16 -4.59 23.19
C GLY A 110 -0.54 -3.48 22.41
N MET A 111 0.17 -2.37 22.16
CA MET A 111 -0.31 -1.28 21.31
C MET A 111 -0.65 -1.80 19.91
N ARG A 112 0.26 -2.54 19.25
CA ARG A 112 -0.04 -3.15 17.93
C ARG A 112 -1.27 -4.05 17.95
N GLN A 113 -1.45 -4.86 18.99
CA GLN A 113 -2.63 -5.71 19.12
C GLN A 113 -3.93 -4.91 19.34
N MET A 114 -3.86 -3.80 20.08
CA MET A 114 -5.01 -2.90 20.30
C MET A 114 -5.56 -2.32 18.99
N LEU A 115 -4.74 -2.15 17.94
CA LEU A 115 -5.22 -1.69 16.64
C LEU A 115 -6.33 -2.58 16.06
N TYR A 116 -6.27 -3.90 16.26
CA TYR A 116 -7.31 -4.81 15.75
C TYR A 116 -8.66 -4.63 16.45
N LEU A 117 -8.70 -3.98 17.62
CA LEU A 117 -9.93 -3.73 18.35
C LEU A 117 -10.81 -2.66 17.67
N VAL A 118 -10.27 -1.91 16.72
CA VAL A 118 -11.00 -0.89 15.94
C VAL A 118 -12.13 -1.52 15.10
N TRP A 119 -12.08 -2.81 14.82
CA TRP A 119 -13.13 -3.55 14.10
C TRP A 119 -14.10 -4.31 14.99
N LEU A 120 -14.04 -4.13 16.31
CA LEU A 120 -15.04 -4.73 17.20
C LEU A 120 -16.43 -4.12 16.97
N SER A 121 -17.46 -4.94 17.04
CA SER A 121 -18.86 -4.48 16.95
C SER A 121 -19.26 -3.57 18.11
N ASP A 122 -18.60 -3.73 19.27
CA ASP A 122 -18.83 -2.94 20.47
C ASP A 122 -18.25 -1.53 20.33
N LYS A 123 -19.13 -0.52 20.32
CA LYS A 123 -18.75 0.88 20.20
C LYS A 123 -17.93 1.37 21.40
N GLU A 124 -18.26 0.94 22.61
CA GLU A 124 -17.55 1.42 23.82
C GLU A 124 -16.09 0.96 23.81
N LYS A 125 -15.83 -0.27 23.34
CA LYS A 125 -14.47 -0.79 23.16
C LYS A 125 -13.69 0.00 22.10
N ARG A 126 -14.32 0.30 20.97
CA ARG A 126 -13.70 1.10 19.91
C ARG A 126 -13.36 2.52 20.37
N ASP A 127 -14.31 3.17 21.05
CA ASP A 127 -14.12 4.52 21.57
C ASP A 127 -13.00 4.54 22.63
N ALA A 128 -12.92 3.53 23.51
CA ALA A 128 -11.84 3.40 24.49
C ALA A 128 -10.45 3.29 23.82
N VAL A 129 -10.36 2.50 22.74
CA VAL A 129 -9.11 2.32 21.99
C VAL A 129 -8.72 3.60 21.24
N SER A 130 -9.68 4.27 20.58
CA SER A 130 -9.44 5.56 19.92
C SER A 130 -8.94 6.60 20.94
N ASN A 131 -9.58 6.69 22.11
CA ASN A 131 -9.17 7.60 23.18
C ASN A 131 -7.78 7.28 23.76
N ALA A 132 -7.45 5.99 23.91
CA ALA A 132 -6.11 5.56 24.31
C ALA A 132 -5.03 6.04 23.34
N TYR A 133 -5.25 5.88 22.03
CA TYR A 133 -4.34 6.39 21.01
C TYR A 133 -4.27 7.92 20.99
N LYS A 134 -5.40 8.61 21.15
CA LYS A 134 -5.42 10.07 21.28
C LYS A 134 -4.54 10.54 22.45
N LYS A 135 -4.69 9.90 23.61
CA LYS A 135 -3.89 10.18 24.80
C LYS A 135 -2.39 9.98 24.54
N VAL A 136 -2.00 8.94 23.80
CA VAL A 136 -0.58 8.64 23.53
C VAL A 136 0.02 9.54 22.45
N LEU A 137 -0.71 9.77 21.35
CA LEU A 137 -0.15 10.38 20.15
C LEU A 137 -0.33 11.91 20.13
N PHE A 138 -1.41 12.42 20.73
CA PHE A 138 -1.82 13.83 20.65
C PHE A 138 -1.51 14.61 21.93
N THR A 139 -1.35 13.97 23.08
CA THR A 139 -1.00 14.70 24.32
C THR A 139 0.43 15.21 24.26
N THR A 140 0.61 16.53 24.32
CA THR A 140 1.94 17.17 24.34
C THR A 140 1.95 18.39 25.26
N ASP A 141 3.11 18.71 25.83
CA ASP A 141 3.31 19.93 26.62
C ASP A 141 3.44 21.22 25.77
N GLN A 142 3.40 21.10 24.44
CA GLN A 142 3.59 22.20 23.50
C GLN A 142 2.25 22.81 23.06
N THR A 143 2.27 24.05 22.60
CA THR A 143 1.08 24.76 22.08
C THR A 143 1.31 25.29 20.67
N GLY A 144 0.21 25.56 19.95
CA GLY A 144 0.23 26.12 18.60
C GLY A 144 0.99 25.24 17.59
N ARG A 145 1.92 25.83 16.82
CA ARG A 145 2.66 25.11 15.77
C ARG A 145 3.60 24.04 16.33
N ALA A 146 4.19 24.26 17.51
CA ALA A 146 5.10 23.30 18.13
C ALA A 146 4.36 22.01 18.56
N HIS A 147 3.10 22.14 18.96
CA HIS A 147 2.19 21.02 19.20
C HIS A 147 2.03 20.17 17.94
N GLY A 148 1.62 20.78 16.82
CA GLY A 148 1.43 20.06 15.56
C GLY A 148 2.69 19.32 15.07
N ILE A 149 3.87 19.94 15.20
CA ILE A 149 5.15 19.29 14.88
C ILE A 149 5.39 18.06 15.75
N LYS A 150 5.08 18.15 17.05
CA LYS A 150 5.28 17.03 17.97
C LYS A 150 4.27 15.89 17.74
N VAL A 151 3.01 16.22 17.49
CA VAL A 151 1.96 15.24 17.14
C VAL A 151 2.33 14.49 15.86
N VAL A 152 2.74 15.21 14.80
CA VAL A 152 3.20 14.58 13.55
C VAL A 152 4.41 13.68 13.79
N GLN A 153 5.36 14.09 14.65
CA GLN A 153 6.49 13.24 15.01
C GLN A 153 6.07 11.95 15.73
N ASN A 154 5.11 12.03 16.66
CA ASN A 154 4.58 10.86 17.36
C ASN A 154 3.86 9.92 16.39
N LEU A 155 3.03 10.44 15.48
CA LEU A 155 2.33 9.66 14.45
C LEU A 155 3.31 8.95 13.51
N MET A 156 4.37 9.62 13.07
CA MET A 156 5.38 9.01 12.19
C MET A 156 6.16 7.90 12.90
N ARG A 157 6.58 8.10 14.16
CA ARG A 157 7.28 7.07 14.94
C ARG A 157 6.39 5.85 15.16
N PHE A 158 5.13 6.07 15.52
CA PHE A 158 4.18 4.98 15.67
C PHE A 158 4.01 4.20 14.36
N LEU A 159 3.86 4.89 13.23
CA LEU A 159 3.75 4.26 11.91
C LEU A 159 5.00 3.45 11.51
N GLU A 160 6.19 3.89 11.92
CA GLU A 160 7.46 3.18 11.68
C GLU A 160 7.53 1.83 12.43
N GLU A 161 6.87 1.72 13.58
CA GLU A 161 6.81 0.50 14.39
C GLU A 161 5.74 -0.51 13.89
N LEU A 162 4.89 -0.12 12.93
CA LEU A 162 3.78 -0.96 12.45
C LEU A 162 4.18 -1.95 11.35
N GLU A 163 3.66 -3.18 11.46
CA GLU A 163 3.72 -4.18 10.40
C GLU A 163 2.57 -4.02 9.39
N TYR A 164 2.72 -4.57 8.18
CA TYR A 164 1.77 -4.42 7.07
C TYR A 164 0.29 -4.70 7.44
N GLY A 165 0.03 -5.73 8.26
CA GLY A 165 -1.34 -6.08 8.68
C GLY A 165 -2.05 -5.01 9.52
N HIS A 166 -1.31 -4.10 10.15
CA HIS A 166 -1.84 -3.05 11.01
C HIS A 166 -2.20 -1.76 10.25
N TYR A 167 -1.74 -1.60 9.00
CA TYR A 167 -1.94 -0.36 8.24
C TYR A 167 -3.42 -0.03 8.02
N THR A 168 -4.25 -1.04 7.75
CA THR A 168 -5.70 -0.86 7.56
C THR A 168 -6.39 -0.40 8.85
N ALA A 169 -5.92 -0.86 10.02
CA ALA A 169 -6.45 -0.41 11.31
C ALA A 169 -6.08 1.04 11.57
N MET A 170 -4.81 1.38 11.33
CA MET A 170 -4.30 2.73 11.46
C MET A 170 -5.01 3.70 10.51
N GLU A 171 -5.31 3.28 9.27
CA GLU A 171 -6.12 4.08 8.34
C GLU A 171 -7.54 4.31 8.85
N CYS A 172 -8.16 3.31 9.49
CA CYS A 172 -9.48 3.45 10.09
C CYS A 172 -9.49 4.51 11.20
N LEU A 173 -8.49 4.48 12.10
CA LEU A 173 -8.32 5.50 13.13
C LEU A 173 -8.00 6.87 12.55
N MET A 174 -7.11 6.94 11.54
CA MET A 174 -6.78 8.18 10.86
C MET A 174 -8.04 8.83 10.24
N ARG A 175 -8.91 8.00 9.65
CA ARG A 175 -10.19 8.46 9.10
C ARG A 175 -11.10 9.05 10.16
N GLU A 176 -11.20 8.38 11.30
CA GLU A 176 -11.95 8.86 12.46
C GLU A 176 -11.41 10.20 12.95
N TRP A 177 -10.10 10.30 13.22
CA TRP A 177 -9.46 11.50 13.78
C TRP A 177 -9.53 12.72 12.86
N VAL A 178 -9.51 12.52 11.54
CA VAL A 178 -9.74 13.60 10.57
C VAL A 178 -11.22 14.00 10.54
N SER A 179 -12.15 13.04 10.73
CA SER A 179 -13.59 13.32 10.71
C SER A 179 -14.08 14.02 11.99
N THR A 180 -13.41 13.78 13.12
CA THR A 180 -13.68 14.41 14.42
C THR A 180 -12.89 15.70 14.66
N ASP A 181 -12.15 16.18 13.65
CA ASP A 181 -11.27 17.36 13.71
C ASP A 181 -10.18 17.27 14.81
N ASP A 182 -9.83 16.07 15.30
CA ASP A 182 -8.64 15.87 16.16
C ASP A 182 -7.35 16.08 15.36
N ILE A 183 -7.37 15.72 14.08
CA ILE A 183 -6.35 16.10 13.09
C ILE A 183 -6.87 17.30 12.33
N ASP A 184 -6.51 18.48 12.83
CA ASP A 184 -6.92 19.75 12.26
C ASP A 184 -6.09 20.15 11.02
N ALA A 185 -6.47 21.27 10.39
CA ALA A 185 -5.77 21.79 9.22
C ALA A 185 -4.29 22.15 9.51
N ALA A 186 -3.94 22.49 10.76
CA ALA A 186 -2.57 22.81 11.14
C ALA A 186 -1.69 21.55 11.16
N ILE A 187 -2.19 20.44 11.67
CA ILE A 187 -1.48 19.14 11.63
C ILE A 187 -1.32 18.67 10.18
N ILE A 188 -2.37 18.79 9.35
CA ILE A 188 -2.27 18.47 7.91
C ILE A 188 -1.23 19.35 7.22
N GLN A 189 -1.17 20.65 7.54
CA GLN A 189 -0.16 21.56 7.00
C GLN A 189 1.26 21.10 7.38
N VAL A 190 1.50 20.72 8.64
CA VAL A 190 2.81 20.19 9.08
C VAL A 190 3.18 18.90 8.35
N LEU A 191 2.20 18.01 8.11
CA LEU A 191 2.44 16.81 7.29
C LEU A 191 2.87 17.17 5.86
N PHE A 192 2.25 18.16 5.23
CA PHE A 192 2.70 18.66 3.93
C PHE A 192 4.09 19.30 3.98
N GLU A 193 4.44 20.03 5.03
CA GLU A 193 5.77 20.62 5.18
C GLU A 193 6.87 19.55 5.31
N ARG A 194 6.60 18.46 6.04
CA ARG A 194 7.47 17.27 6.10
C ARG A 194 7.51 16.54 4.76
N PHE A 195 6.37 16.29 4.13
CA PHE A 195 6.30 15.64 2.82
C PHE A 195 7.06 16.43 1.74
N THR A 196 6.95 17.75 1.73
CA THR A 196 7.64 18.63 0.78
C THR A 196 9.09 18.94 1.17
N GLN A 197 9.58 18.41 2.29
CA GLN A 197 10.92 18.69 2.86
C GLN A 197 11.19 20.20 3.08
N LYS A 198 10.13 21.00 3.27
CA LYS A 198 10.25 22.43 3.60
C LYS A 198 10.55 22.66 5.08
N LEU A 199 10.25 21.67 5.92
CA LEU A 199 10.59 21.72 7.33
C LEU A 199 12.04 21.28 7.54
N GLU A 200 12.84 22.11 8.21
CA GLU A 200 14.25 21.83 8.45
C GLU A 200 14.45 20.56 9.29
N GLY A 201 15.49 19.79 8.95
CA GLY A 201 15.81 18.53 9.63
C GLY A 201 14.92 17.34 9.23
N THR A 202 14.11 17.47 8.19
CA THR A 202 13.29 16.36 7.69
C THR A 202 14.15 15.31 6.98
N SER A 203 14.11 14.07 7.47
CA SER A 203 14.77 12.95 6.79
C SER A 203 13.94 12.43 5.60
N ASP A 204 14.58 11.69 4.68
CA ASP A 204 13.86 11.02 3.58
C ASP A 204 12.82 10.02 4.10
N ASN A 205 13.11 9.34 5.22
CA ASN A 205 12.17 8.42 5.85
C ASN A 205 10.95 9.15 6.43
N GLU A 206 11.18 10.24 7.17
CA GLU A 206 10.10 11.08 7.70
C GLU A 206 9.23 11.65 6.57
N SER A 207 9.83 12.05 5.45
CA SER A 207 9.06 12.51 4.30
C SER A 207 8.16 11.41 3.70
N ARG A 208 8.61 10.15 3.67
CA ARG A 208 7.78 9.00 3.22
C ARG A 208 6.66 8.70 4.20
N LEU A 209 6.95 8.71 5.50
CA LEU A 209 5.96 8.49 6.55
C LEU A 209 4.89 9.59 6.53
N ALA A 210 5.29 10.85 6.35
CA ALA A 210 4.37 11.97 6.18
C ALA A 210 3.47 11.79 4.95
N LEU A 211 4.01 11.34 3.82
CA LEU A 211 3.22 11.01 2.63
C LEU A 211 2.20 9.89 2.93
N GLN A 212 2.61 8.83 3.62
CA GLN A 212 1.71 7.73 3.97
C GLN A 212 0.58 8.18 4.91
N LEU A 213 0.87 9.03 5.89
CA LEU A 213 -0.13 9.62 6.78
C LEU A 213 -1.10 10.53 6.00
N LEU A 214 -0.61 11.32 5.03
CA LEU A 214 -1.45 12.13 4.15
C LEU A 214 -2.39 11.27 3.28
N ILE A 215 -1.90 10.14 2.76
CA ILE A 215 -2.72 9.18 2.01
C ILE A 215 -3.85 8.66 2.91
N MET A 216 -3.53 8.19 4.12
CA MET A 216 -4.52 7.72 5.08
C MET A 216 -5.55 8.80 5.45
N ALA A 217 -5.10 10.04 5.68
CA ALA A 217 -5.98 11.17 5.98
C ALA A 217 -6.91 11.53 4.80
N SER A 218 -6.42 11.42 3.56
CA SER A 218 -7.19 11.75 2.36
C SER A 218 -8.35 10.79 2.09
N HIS A 219 -8.30 9.56 2.62
CA HIS A 219 -9.45 8.66 2.61
C HIS A 219 -10.62 9.12 3.49
N ALA A 220 -10.39 10.05 4.43
CA ALA A 220 -11.44 10.69 5.20
C ALA A 220 -12.02 11.91 4.47
N LYS A 221 -11.13 12.69 3.84
CA LYS A 221 -11.47 13.95 3.20
C LYS A 221 -10.67 14.12 1.91
N SER A 222 -11.30 13.84 0.76
CA SER A 222 -10.70 13.94 -0.58
C SER A 222 -10.09 15.31 -0.88
N SER A 223 -10.62 16.38 -0.26
CA SER A 223 -10.08 17.75 -0.39
C SER A 223 -8.61 17.89 0.01
N ILE A 224 -8.09 17.01 0.88
CA ILE A 224 -6.68 17.00 1.28
C ILE A 224 -5.78 16.73 0.06
N ALA A 225 -6.20 15.80 -0.80
CA ALA A 225 -5.50 15.48 -2.05
C ALA A 225 -5.85 16.48 -3.16
N SER A 226 -7.14 16.73 -3.41
CA SER A 226 -7.58 17.51 -4.57
C SER A 226 -7.15 18.98 -4.52
N ALA A 227 -7.10 19.61 -3.34
CA ALA A 227 -6.61 20.98 -3.20
C ALA A 227 -5.10 21.13 -3.43
N ASN A 228 -4.33 20.04 -3.27
CA ASN A 228 -2.87 20.04 -3.32
C ASN A 228 -2.30 19.28 -4.53
N ILE A 229 -3.13 19.00 -5.54
CA ILE A 229 -2.77 18.15 -6.69
C ILE A 229 -1.49 18.61 -7.40
N ASN A 230 -1.30 19.92 -7.56
CA ASN A 230 -0.11 20.49 -8.22
C ASN A 230 1.19 20.19 -7.45
N VAL A 231 1.12 20.18 -6.11
CA VAL A 231 2.27 19.85 -5.25
C VAL A 231 2.59 18.35 -5.37
N ILE A 232 1.56 17.52 -5.37
CA ILE A 232 1.68 16.06 -5.53
C ILE A 232 2.28 15.73 -6.90
N GLU A 233 1.80 16.35 -7.98
CA GLU A 233 2.33 16.20 -9.33
C GLU A 233 3.81 16.59 -9.39
N THR A 234 4.15 17.76 -8.86
CA THR A 234 5.52 18.31 -8.94
C THR A 234 6.54 17.40 -8.24
N ILE A 235 6.16 16.81 -7.10
CA ILE A 235 7.04 15.92 -6.33
C ILE A 235 7.03 14.50 -6.92
N GLY A 236 5.84 13.97 -7.19
CA GLY A 236 5.61 12.61 -7.67
C GLY A 236 6.12 12.34 -9.08
N LEU A 237 6.28 13.38 -9.90
CA LEU A 237 6.88 13.32 -11.24
C LEU A 237 8.14 14.20 -11.38
N GLY A 238 8.72 14.57 -10.24
CA GLY A 238 9.93 15.38 -10.15
C GLY A 238 11.20 14.55 -9.98
N GLU A 239 12.29 15.20 -9.59
CA GLU A 239 13.58 14.55 -9.37
C GLU A 239 13.55 13.55 -8.20
N ARG A 240 12.80 13.87 -7.14
CA ARG A 240 12.65 13.01 -5.96
C ARG A 240 12.06 11.65 -6.31
N ALA A 241 11.03 11.63 -7.17
CA ALA A 241 10.46 10.40 -7.69
C ALA A 241 11.49 9.59 -8.49
N LYS A 242 12.31 10.22 -9.34
CA LYS A 242 13.35 9.51 -10.11
C LYS A 242 14.36 8.82 -9.19
N SER A 243 14.73 9.45 -8.08
CA SER A 243 15.63 8.87 -7.08
C SER A 243 14.97 7.78 -6.23
N ASP A 244 13.68 7.96 -5.89
CA ASP A 244 12.94 7.06 -5.01
C ASP A 244 11.59 6.64 -5.60
N PRO A 245 11.49 5.40 -6.15
CA PRO A 245 10.24 4.86 -6.70
C PRO A 245 9.09 4.82 -5.69
N ARG A 246 9.35 4.79 -4.38
CA ARG A 246 8.30 4.76 -3.35
C ARG A 246 7.54 6.07 -3.27
N ILE A 247 8.23 7.20 -3.50
CA ILE A 247 7.60 8.52 -3.57
C ILE A 247 6.68 8.61 -4.78
N TYR A 248 7.12 8.10 -5.93
CA TYR A 248 6.27 8.00 -7.13
C TYR A 248 4.99 7.21 -6.84
N THR A 249 5.12 5.98 -6.34
CA THR A 249 3.97 5.11 -6.04
C THR A 249 3.02 5.74 -5.02
N GLY A 250 3.56 6.34 -3.94
CA GLY A 250 2.74 7.04 -2.94
C GLY A 250 2.04 8.27 -3.50
N CYS A 251 2.67 9.03 -4.39
CA CYS A 251 2.02 10.17 -5.05
C CYS A 251 0.91 9.71 -6.01
N MET A 252 1.09 8.61 -6.74
CA MET A 252 0.01 8.04 -7.55
C MET A 252 -1.19 7.65 -6.69
N GLU A 253 -0.94 6.96 -5.57
CA GLU A 253 -1.98 6.59 -4.59
C GLU A 253 -2.66 7.82 -3.98
N PHE A 254 -1.90 8.86 -3.65
CA PHE A 254 -2.45 10.10 -3.12
C PHE A 254 -3.32 10.85 -4.13
N MET A 255 -2.93 10.86 -5.42
CA MET A 255 -3.74 11.46 -6.48
C MET A 255 -5.06 10.70 -6.70
N LEU A 256 -5.07 9.37 -6.55
CA LEU A 256 -6.30 8.57 -6.64
C LEU A 256 -7.33 8.99 -5.59
N ASN A 257 -6.88 9.35 -4.39
CA ASN A 257 -7.74 9.84 -3.30
C ASN A 257 -8.28 11.27 -3.51
N SER A 258 -7.94 11.94 -4.63
CA SER A 258 -8.54 13.23 -5.00
C SER A 258 -9.99 13.09 -5.48
N ILE A 259 -10.41 11.88 -5.84
CA ILE A 259 -11.78 11.55 -6.23
C ILE A 259 -12.61 11.43 -4.95
N ASP A 260 -13.71 12.18 -4.87
CA ASP A 260 -14.63 12.08 -3.74
C ASP A 260 -15.54 10.85 -3.90
N SER A 261 -15.27 9.79 -3.13
CA SER A 261 -16.10 8.58 -3.10
C SER A 261 -17.49 8.80 -2.48
N SER A 262 -17.67 9.87 -1.69
CA SER A 262 -18.92 10.17 -0.98
C SER A 262 -19.88 11.05 -1.79
N ALA A 263 -19.32 11.84 -2.71
CA ALA A 263 -20.13 12.60 -3.63
C ALA A 263 -20.73 11.62 -4.64
N HIS A 264 -22.05 11.49 -4.63
CA HIS A 264 -22.84 11.03 -5.79
C HIS A 264 -22.58 11.86 -7.07
N SER A 265 -21.59 12.75 -7.10
CA SER A 265 -21.10 13.37 -8.31
C SER A 265 -20.46 12.29 -9.18
N LYS A 266 -21.28 11.75 -10.07
CA LYS A 266 -20.95 10.91 -11.23
C LYS A 266 -19.89 11.55 -12.17
N PHE A 267 -19.22 12.64 -11.77
CA PHE A 267 -18.37 13.49 -12.61
C PHE A 267 -17.23 14.14 -11.83
N TYR A 268 -16.02 13.71 -12.13
CA TYR A 268 -14.79 14.48 -11.91
C TYR A 268 -14.05 14.61 -13.23
N LYS A 269 -13.30 15.70 -13.41
CA LYS A 269 -12.60 15.98 -14.66
C LYS A 269 -11.45 14.98 -14.84
N ARG A 270 -11.55 14.12 -15.85
CA ARG A 270 -10.48 13.21 -16.27
C ARG A 270 -9.48 13.90 -17.19
N TYR A 271 -8.22 13.51 -17.10
CA TYR A 271 -7.14 13.99 -17.95
C TYR A 271 -7.26 13.45 -19.37
N GLU A 272 -6.98 14.32 -20.34
CA GLU A 272 -6.85 13.91 -21.74
C GLU A 272 -5.63 13.00 -21.93
N PRO A 273 -5.66 12.02 -22.85
CA PRO A 273 -4.54 11.10 -23.08
C PRO A 273 -3.23 11.80 -23.46
N ASP A 274 -3.32 12.95 -24.12
CA ASP A 274 -2.18 13.72 -24.60
C ASP A 274 -1.77 14.84 -23.62
N ALA A 275 -2.39 14.90 -22.44
CA ALA A 275 -2.00 15.84 -21.39
C ALA A 275 -0.54 15.59 -20.97
N ALA A 276 0.20 16.67 -20.72
CA ALA A 276 1.61 16.60 -20.33
C ALA A 276 1.85 15.74 -19.07
N LEU A 277 0.90 15.78 -18.12
CA LEU A 277 0.90 14.93 -16.93
C LEU A 277 0.90 13.44 -17.32
N VAL A 278 -0.06 13.02 -18.16
CA VAL A 278 -0.23 11.61 -18.56
C VAL A 278 1.01 11.11 -19.32
N GLN A 279 1.56 11.93 -20.22
CA GLN A 279 2.78 11.59 -20.94
C GLN A 279 3.98 11.41 -20.00
N LYS A 280 4.12 12.26 -18.97
CA LYS A 280 5.15 12.08 -17.94
C LYS A 280 4.96 10.80 -17.13
N VAL A 281 3.72 10.47 -16.74
CA VAL A 281 3.43 9.20 -16.02
C VAL A 281 3.82 8.00 -16.87
N ILE A 282 3.52 8.01 -18.17
CA ILE A 282 3.96 6.96 -19.12
C ILE A 282 5.49 6.86 -19.16
N GLU A 283 6.21 7.99 -19.23
CA GLU A 283 7.68 8.02 -19.24
C GLU A 283 8.27 7.42 -17.95
N PHE A 284 7.76 7.83 -16.79
CA PHE A 284 8.18 7.30 -15.49
C PHE A 284 7.92 5.80 -15.37
N PHE A 285 6.73 5.35 -15.74
CA PHE A 285 6.39 3.92 -15.74
C PHE A 285 7.37 3.11 -16.60
N GLN A 286 7.63 3.55 -17.84
CA GLN A 286 8.59 2.89 -18.71
C GLN A 286 10.00 2.89 -18.11
N ARG A 287 10.45 4.00 -17.50
CA ARG A 287 11.76 4.08 -16.85
C ARG A 287 11.89 3.06 -15.73
N TYR A 288 10.89 2.97 -14.84
CA TYR A 288 10.91 1.99 -13.75
C TYR A 288 10.78 0.56 -14.25
N PHE A 289 9.98 0.32 -15.29
CA PHE A 289 9.81 -0.99 -15.91
C PHE A 289 11.16 -1.62 -16.28
N PHE A 290 12.06 -0.85 -16.90
CA PHE A 290 13.38 -1.34 -17.32
C PHE A 290 14.47 -1.26 -16.23
N HIS A 291 14.22 -0.59 -15.11
CA HIS A 291 15.21 -0.43 -14.05
C HIS A 291 15.23 -1.66 -13.11
N PRO A 292 16.37 -2.34 -12.92
CA PRO A 292 16.44 -3.57 -12.15
C PRO A 292 16.19 -3.36 -10.64
N GLY A 293 16.60 -2.21 -10.10
CA GLY A 293 16.53 -1.92 -8.65
C GLY A 293 15.23 -1.29 -8.15
N VAL A 294 14.09 -1.52 -8.80
CA VAL A 294 12.81 -0.97 -8.33
C VAL A 294 12.23 -1.87 -7.24
N PRO A 295 12.03 -1.36 -6.00
CA PRO A 295 11.39 -2.11 -4.94
C PRO A 295 9.90 -2.25 -5.23
N ASP A 296 9.36 -3.45 -5.10
CA ASP A 296 7.92 -3.74 -5.26
C ASP A 296 7.31 -3.12 -6.54
N PHE A 297 7.81 -3.58 -7.69
CA PHE A 297 7.34 -3.12 -9.00
C PHE A 297 5.83 -3.38 -9.18
N ASP A 298 5.31 -4.47 -8.62
CA ASP A 298 3.91 -4.85 -8.75
C ASP A 298 3.00 -3.76 -8.15
N LYS A 299 3.30 -3.28 -6.93
CA LYS A 299 2.56 -2.15 -6.34
C LYS A 299 2.68 -0.88 -7.18
N LEU A 300 3.87 -0.57 -7.71
CA LEU A 300 4.07 0.58 -8.59
C LEU A 300 3.22 0.49 -9.86
N ALA A 301 3.21 -0.67 -10.51
CA ALA A 301 2.43 -0.92 -11.71
C ALA A 301 0.94 -0.85 -11.44
N MET A 302 0.47 -1.44 -10.33
CA MET A 302 -0.92 -1.37 -9.91
C MET A 302 -1.39 0.07 -9.74
N ARG A 303 -0.68 0.88 -8.94
CA ARG A 303 -1.05 2.29 -8.70
C ARG A 303 -0.99 3.16 -9.95
N THR A 304 -0.03 2.89 -10.84
CA THR A 304 0.08 3.60 -12.12
C THR A 304 -1.09 3.26 -13.06
N LEU A 305 -1.43 1.99 -13.19
CA LEU A 305 -2.54 1.57 -14.03
C LEU A 305 -3.87 2.05 -13.45
N GLU A 306 -4.06 2.00 -12.13
CA GLU A 306 -5.21 2.60 -11.46
C GLU A 306 -5.33 4.09 -11.74
N PHE A 307 -4.22 4.84 -11.74
CA PHE A 307 -4.23 6.25 -12.14
C PHE A 307 -4.78 6.43 -13.56
N PHE A 308 -4.37 5.60 -14.53
CA PHE A 308 -4.90 5.71 -15.90
C PHE A 308 -6.40 5.39 -15.97
N TYR A 309 -6.83 4.28 -15.36
CA TYR A 309 -8.23 3.83 -15.44
C TYR A 309 -9.21 4.76 -14.72
N HIS A 310 -8.80 5.39 -13.61
CA HIS A 310 -9.69 6.27 -12.85
C HIS A 310 -9.57 7.73 -13.32
N LEU A 311 -8.34 8.25 -13.49
CA LEU A 311 -8.13 9.69 -13.70
C LEU A 311 -7.97 10.10 -15.15
N CYS A 312 -7.85 9.18 -16.12
CA CYS A 312 -7.67 9.52 -17.53
C CYS A 312 -8.87 9.13 -18.39
N GLN A 313 -9.03 9.82 -19.52
CA GLN A 313 -9.95 9.42 -20.58
C GLN A 313 -9.31 8.32 -21.44
N THR A 314 -10.12 7.43 -22.01
CA THR A 314 -9.69 6.32 -22.89
C THR A 314 -8.44 5.59 -22.35
N PRO A 315 -8.52 4.96 -21.16
CA PRO A 315 -7.40 4.26 -20.56
C PRO A 315 -6.89 3.09 -21.40
N ASP A 316 -7.76 2.48 -22.20
CA ASP A 316 -7.47 1.46 -23.21
C ASP A 316 -6.39 1.93 -24.21
N VAL A 317 -6.52 3.15 -24.74
CA VAL A 317 -5.57 3.73 -25.70
C VAL A 317 -4.23 4.03 -25.02
N ILE A 318 -4.25 4.52 -23.78
CA ILE A 318 -3.03 4.79 -23.00
C ILE A 318 -2.28 3.48 -22.72
N CYS A 319 -3.02 2.46 -22.29
CA CYS A 319 -2.54 1.11 -22.07
C CYS A 319 -1.90 0.52 -23.34
N GLN A 320 -2.55 0.66 -24.50
CA GLN A 320 -2.00 0.24 -25.78
C GLN A 320 -0.69 0.98 -26.11
N LYS A 321 -0.63 2.30 -25.92
CA LYS A 321 0.61 3.09 -26.12
C LYS A 321 1.76 2.57 -25.24
N ILE A 322 1.48 2.22 -23.99
CA ILE A 322 2.47 1.64 -23.07
C ILE A 322 3.00 0.32 -23.61
N VAL A 323 2.11 -0.62 -23.95
CA VAL A 323 2.55 -1.96 -24.40
C VAL A 323 3.34 -1.87 -25.70
N VAL A 324 2.89 -1.06 -26.66
CA VAL A 324 3.65 -0.81 -27.90
C VAL A 324 5.04 -0.25 -27.59
N GLY A 325 5.14 0.69 -26.63
CA GLY A 325 6.42 1.23 -26.16
C GLY A 325 7.33 0.17 -25.53
N LEU A 326 6.79 -0.71 -24.70
CA LEU A 326 7.54 -1.81 -24.09
C LEU A 326 8.04 -2.82 -25.14
N LEU A 327 7.17 -3.22 -26.07
CA LEU A 327 7.51 -4.17 -27.14
C LEU A 327 8.57 -3.61 -28.10
N LYS A 328 8.54 -2.31 -28.41
CA LYS A 328 9.60 -1.65 -29.19
C LYS A 328 10.95 -1.75 -28.48
N LYS A 329 11.01 -1.38 -27.19
CA LYS A 329 12.25 -1.48 -26.40
C LYS A 329 12.74 -2.92 -26.22
N PHE A 330 11.83 -3.90 -26.12
CA PHE A 330 12.22 -5.32 -26.12
C PHE A 330 12.84 -5.75 -27.45
N ARG A 331 12.30 -5.28 -28.58
CA ARG A 331 12.90 -5.51 -29.89
C ARG A 331 14.29 -4.92 -29.99
N ASP A 332 14.48 -3.69 -29.53
CA ASP A 332 15.80 -3.03 -29.52
C ASP A 332 16.80 -3.82 -28.65
N TYR A 333 16.33 -4.34 -27.50
CA TYR A 333 17.12 -5.23 -26.65
C TYR A 333 17.49 -6.53 -27.38
N ALA A 334 16.57 -7.12 -28.15
CA ALA A 334 16.80 -8.34 -28.91
C ALA A 334 17.77 -8.15 -30.09
N ILE A 335 17.68 -7.03 -30.81
CA ILE A 335 18.58 -6.69 -31.93
C ILE A 335 20.02 -6.51 -31.44
N CYS A 336 20.21 -5.88 -30.27
CA CYS A 336 21.54 -5.75 -29.65
C CYS A 336 22.22 -7.11 -29.31
N ILE A 337 21.46 -8.21 -29.22
CA ILE A 337 21.99 -9.55 -28.97
C ILE A 337 22.46 -10.19 -30.29
N THR A 338 21.79 -9.90 -31.40
CA THR A 338 22.05 -10.51 -32.71
C THR A 338 23.23 -9.90 -33.46
N ASP A 339 23.65 -8.67 -33.11
CA ASP A 339 24.83 -8.01 -33.71
C ASP A 339 26.18 -8.51 -33.17
N ILE A 340 26.19 -9.52 -32.29
CA ILE A 340 27.43 -10.24 -31.93
C ILE A 340 27.80 -11.17 -33.12
N THR A 341 28.73 -10.70 -33.94
CA THR A 341 29.21 -11.26 -35.24
C THR A 341 29.31 -12.80 -35.35
N PRO A 342 29.01 -13.39 -36.52
CA PRO A 342 29.11 -14.83 -36.82
C PRO A 342 30.55 -15.39 -36.89
N SER A 343 31.56 -14.68 -36.39
CA SER A 343 32.95 -15.16 -36.31
C SER A 343 33.22 -16.07 -35.10
N GLN A 344 32.29 -16.17 -34.14
CA GLN A 344 32.45 -17.03 -32.95
C GLN A 344 31.70 -18.37 -33.03
N GLN A 345 30.86 -18.59 -34.05
CA GLN A 345 30.07 -19.84 -34.20
C GLN A 345 30.80 -20.97 -34.93
N ALA A 346 31.90 -20.70 -35.63
CA ALA A 346 32.56 -21.68 -36.49
C ALA A 346 33.38 -22.77 -35.77
N HIS A 347 33.60 -22.67 -34.44
CA HIS A 347 34.39 -23.66 -33.70
C HIS A 347 33.57 -24.69 -32.92
N ALA A 348 32.24 -24.66 -32.97
CA ALA A 348 31.39 -25.55 -32.17
C ALA A 348 30.84 -26.78 -32.91
N LEU A 349 31.19 -26.98 -34.18
CA LEU A 349 30.58 -28.02 -35.03
C LEU A 349 31.63 -28.96 -35.66
N GLU A 350 32.29 -29.77 -34.84
CA GLU A 350 32.81 -31.08 -35.25
C GLU A 350 32.52 -32.13 -34.15
N THR A 351 31.41 -32.86 -34.36
CA THR A 351 31.08 -34.30 -34.15
C THR A 351 32.00 -35.26 -33.34
N PRO A 352 31.56 -36.50 -32.94
CA PRO A 352 30.22 -37.07 -32.68
C PRO A 352 30.13 -38.03 -31.45
N PHE A 353 28.93 -38.59 -31.23
CA PHE A 353 28.53 -39.68 -30.31
C PHE A 353 29.55 -40.82 -30.05
N SER A 354 29.77 -41.19 -28.77
CA SER A 354 29.78 -42.57 -28.19
C SER A 354 30.20 -42.55 -26.69
N GLN A 355 29.70 -43.53 -25.91
CA GLN A 355 29.73 -43.69 -24.43
C GLN A 355 31.14 -43.89 -23.80
N PRO A 356 31.29 -44.27 -22.49
CA PRO A 356 31.14 -43.52 -21.23
C PRO A 356 32.49 -43.35 -20.46
N ILE A 357 32.50 -42.51 -19.41
CA ILE A 357 33.68 -42.13 -18.57
C ILE A 357 34.16 -43.30 -17.69
N PRO A 358 35.47 -43.40 -17.35
CA PRO A 358 35.90 -43.03 -15.98
C PRO A 358 37.27 -42.30 -15.86
N GLU A 359 37.29 -41.32 -14.93
CA GLU A 359 38.37 -40.80 -14.02
C GLU A 359 39.87 -41.02 -14.40
N THR A 360 40.81 -40.06 -14.33
CA THR A 360 41.30 -39.34 -13.13
C THR A 360 42.42 -38.34 -13.51
N GLN A 361 42.55 -37.24 -12.74
CA GLN A 361 43.78 -36.44 -12.44
C GLN A 361 44.27 -35.30 -13.38
N PRO A 362 45.03 -34.31 -12.82
CA PRO A 362 44.82 -32.87 -13.06
C PRO A 362 45.92 -32.18 -13.89
N THR A 363 45.59 -31.08 -14.59
CA THR A 363 46.59 -30.08 -15.00
C THR A 363 45.97 -28.70 -15.27
N GLN A 364 46.78 -27.67 -15.06
CA GLN A 364 46.45 -26.25 -14.88
C GLN A 364 46.04 -25.50 -16.17
N SER A 365 45.21 -24.48 -15.95
CA SER A 365 45.13 -23.18 -16.64
C SER A 365 44.93 -23.14 -18.15
N GLN A 366 43.74 -22.70 -18.56
CA GLN A 366 43.53 -21.47 -19.36
C GLN A 366 42.03 -21.13 -19.38
N SER A 367 41.67 -20.02 -18.74
CA SER A 367 40.30 -19.49 -18.74
C SER A 367 39.99 -18.87 -20.11
N ALA A 368 39.46 -19.68 -21.02
CA ALA A 368 38.80 -19.18 -22.21
C ALA A 368 37.41 -18.63 -21.79
N ALA A 369 37.26 -17.31 -21.84
CA ALA A 369 35.99 -16.65 -21.60
C ALA A 369 34.98 -17.10 -22.66
N VAL A 370 33.95 -17.83 -22.24
CA VAL A 370 32.80 -18.16 -23.07
C VAL A 370 32.04 -16.86 -23.39
N PRO A 371 31.70 -16.57 -24.65
CA PRO A 371 30.94 -15.38 -24.99
C PRO A 371 29.53 -15.47 -24.40
N GLN A 372 29.23 -14.63 -23.41
CA GLN A 372 27.90 -14.54 -22.80
C GLN A 372 26.91 -13.97 -23.82
N GLN A 373 26.09 -14.82 -24.43
CA GLN A 373 24.85 -14.39 -25.08
C GLN A 373 24.04 -13.57 -24.08
N LYS A 374 23.81 -12.30 -24.38
CA LYS A 374 23.12 -11.36 -23.49
C LYS A 374 21.62 -11.68 -23.44
N ARG A 375 21.23 -12.74 -22.74
CA ARG A 375 19.82 -13.16 -22.60
C ARG A 375 18.97 -12.03 -21.99
N MET A 376 17.68 -11.99 -22.33
CA MET A 376 16.73 -11.07 -21.69
C MET A 376 16.64 -11.38 -20.19
N PRO A 377 16.81 -10.37 -19.31
CA PRO A 377 16.66 -10.56 -17.88
C PRO A 377 15.27 -11.09 -17.54
N VAL A 378 15.21 -12.11 -16.69
CA VAL A 378 13.95 -12.78 -16.30
C VAL A 378 12.97 -11.78 -15.70
N PHE A 379 13.44 -10.84 -14.87
CA PHE A 379 12.59 -9.84 -14.22
C PHE A 379 11.79 -8.98 -15.22
N LEU A 380 12.32 -8.72 -16.42
CA LEU A 380 11.60 -7.94 -17.43
C LEU A 380 10.40 -8.72 -18.00
N LEU A 381 10.58 -10.03 -18.21
CA LEU A 381 9.51 -10.91 -18.64
C LEU A 381 8.44 -11.04 -17.54
N THR A 382 8.88 -11.25 -16.30
CA THR A 382 8.00 -11.30 -15.13
C THR A 382 7.13 -10.04 -15.03
N ARG A 383 7.75 -8.85 -15.11
CA ARG A 383 7.05 -7.56 -15.07
C ARG A 383 6.10 -7.38 -16.25
N PHE A 384 6.50 -7.82 -17.44
CA PHE A 384 5.66 -7.74 -18.64
C PHE A 384 4.38 -8.56 -18.47
N LEU A 385 4.51 -9.83 -18.06
CA LEU A 385 3.37 -10.72 -17.84
C LEU A 385 2.44 -10.15 -16.77
N PHE A 386 2.99 -9.77 -15.61
CA PHE A 386 2.20 -9.16 -14.54
C PHE A 386 1.43 -7.93 -15.02
N THR A 387 2.10 -7.04 -15.75
CA THR A 387 1.52 -5.79 -16.27
C THR A 387 0.37 -6.10 -17.23
N ILE A 388 0.57 -6.97 -18.22
CA ILE A 388 -0.47 -7.36 -19.18
C ILE A 388 -1.66 -8.00 -18.46
N GLY A 389 -1.42 -8.97 -17.57
CA GLY A 389 -2.50 -9.61 -16.83
C GLY A 389 -3.30 -8.62 -16.00
N TYR A 390 -2.64 -7.67 -15.33
CA TYR A 390 -3.32 -6.65 -14.54
C TYR A 390 -4.12 -5.67 -15.42
N MET A 391 -3.57 -5.26 -16.55
CA MET A 391 -4.24 -4.40 -17.52
C MET A 391 -5.53 -5.04 -18.03
N THR A 392 -5.49 -6.33 -18.40
CA THR A 392 -6.68 -7.05 -18.87
C THR A 392 -7.77 -7.09 -17.80
N LEU A 393 -7.42 -7.36 -16.54
CA LEU A 393 -8.38 -7.34 -15.44
C LEU A 393 -8.96 -5.94 -15.21
N LYS A 394 -8.14 -4.88 -15.28
CA LYS A 394 -8.62 -3.50 -15.13
C LYS A 394 -9.50 -3.05 -16.28
N GLU A 395 -9.22 -3.50 -17.50
CA GLU A 395 -10.08 -3.25 -18.66
C GLU A 395 -11.49 -3.82 -18.44
N MET A 396 -11.59 -5.07 -17.99
CA MET A 396 -12.88 -5.69 -17.64
C MET A 396 -13.63 -4.88 -16.57
N ILE A 397 -12.96 -4.54 -15.46
CA ILE A 397 -13.57 -3.74 -14.38
C ILE A 397 -14.02 -2.36 -14.89
N PHE A 398 -13.23 -1.73 -15.76
CA PHE A 398 -13.56 -0.44 -16.34
C PHE A 398 -14.78 -0.50 -17.26
N LEU A 399 -14.89 -1.55 -18.08
CA LEU A 399 -16.07 -1.78 -18.92
C LEU A 399 -17.31 -2.00 -18.04
N ASP A 400 -17.22 -2.89 -17.06
CA ASP A 400 -18.33 -3.29 -16.19
C ASP A 400 -18.82 -2.18 -15.24
N ILE A 401 -17.92 -1.32 -14.76
CA ILE A 401 -18.26 -0.29 -13.78
C ILE A 401 -18.34 1.07 -14.45
N ASP A 402 -17.23 1.59 -14.98
CA ASP A 402 -17.16 2.97 -15.46
C ASP A 402 -17.97 3.18 -16.73
N VAL A 403 -17.78 2.31 -17.73
CA VAL A 403 -18.47 2.43 -19.03
C VAL A 403 -19.95 2.13 -18.87
N TYR A 404 -20.30 1.05 -18.17
CA TYR A 404 -21.71 0.73 -17.86
C TYR A 404 -22.42 1.90 -17.19
N ASN A 405 -21.86 2.46 -16.11
CA ASN A 405 -22.48 3.58 -15.40
C ASN A 405 -22.54 4.86 -16.26
N ASN A 406 -21.52 5.13 -17.10
CA ASN A 406 -21.53 6.29 -17.98
C ASN A 406 -22.58 6.16 -19.08
N MET A 407 -22.72 4.97 -19.68
CA MET A 407 -23.72 4.70 -20.71
C MET A 407 -25.14 4.77 -20.14
N LYS A 408 -25.38 4.15 -18.97
CA LYS A 408 -26.64 4.27 -18.24
C LYS A 408 -27.00 5.73 -17.97
N PHE A 409 -26.04 6.52 -17.49
CA PHE A 409 -26.28 7.94 -17.25
C PHE A 409 -26.62 8.72 -18.53
N ARG A 410 -25.94 8.44 -19.65
CA ARG A 410 -26.25 9.09 -20.94
C ARG A 410 -27.66 8.75 -21.41
N GLN A 411 -28.11 7.51 -21.20
CA GLN A 411 -29.47 7.09 -21.50
C GLN A 411 -30.50 7.82 -20.63
N GLU A 412 -30.29 7.86 -19.30
CA GLU A 412 -31.12 8.64 -18.37
C GLU A 412 -31.25 10.11 -18.82
N LEU A 413 -30.14 10.70 -19.29
CA LEU A 413 -30.11 12.08 -19.78
C LEU A 413 -30.95 12.25 -21.06
N THR A 414 -30.80 11.34 -22.02
CA THR A 414 -31.58 11.36 -23.27
C THR A 414 -33.08 11.16 -23.03
N GLU A 415 -33.45 10.25 -22.13
CA GLU A 415 -34.84 10.01 -21.74
C GLU A 415 -35.45 11.25 -21.06
N CYS A 416 -34.69 11.91 -20.18
CA CYS A 416 -35.11 13.16 -19.55
C CYS A 416 -35.31 14.29 -20.58
N GLU A 417 -34.44 14.39 -21.59
CA GLU A 417 -34.60 15.34 -22.69
C GLU A 417 -35.83 15.04 -23.56
N GLU A 418 -36.10 13.76 -23.85
CA GLU A 418 -37.29 13.33 -24.57
C GLU A 418 -38.57 13.59 -23.79
N LYS A 419 -38.58 13.33 -22.47
CA LYS A 419 -39.70 13.67 -21.57
C LYS A 419 -39.96 15.18 -21.56
N LYS A 420 -38.92 16.02 -21.55
CA LYS A 420 -39.05 17.49 -21.68
C LYS A 420 -39.66 17.89 -23.03
N LYS A 421 -39.24 17.26 -24.14
CA LYS A 421 -39.80 17.54 -25.48
C LYS A 421 -41.27 17.10 -25.59
N LYS A 422 -41.64 15.92 -25.07
CA LYS A 422 -43.03 15.41 -25.05
C LYS A 422 -43.94 16.28 -24.16
N ASN A 423 -43.48 16.72 -23.00
CA ASN A 423 -44.23 17.62 -22.12
C ASN A 423 -44.43 19.03 -22.72
N ALA A 424 -43.41 19.57 -23.40
CA ALA A 424 -43.54 20.83 -24.15
C ALA A 424 -44.57 20.71 -25.29
N PHE A 425 -44.59 19.58 -25.98
CA PHE A 425 -45.55 19.31 -27.07
C PHE A 425 -47.01 19.18 -26.57
N ASN A 426 -47.22 18.48 -25.44
CA ASN A 426 -48.55 18.34 -24.83
C ASN A 426 -49.07 19.66 -24.23
N THR A 427 -48.19 20.51 -23.71
CA THR A 427 -48.58 21.84 -23.19
C THR A 427 -49.04 22.78 -24.31
N ASN A 428 -48.43 22.70 -25.50
CA ASN A 428 -48.89 23.44 -26.68
C ASN A 428 -50.24 22.93 -27.20
N ARG A 429 -50.51 21.61 -27.13
CA ARG A 429 -51.80 21.04 -27.56
C ARG A 429 -52.97 21.42 -26.63
N ARG A 430 -52.74 21.58 -25.32
CA ARG A 430 -53.76 22.07 -24.36
C ARG A 430 -54.10 23.56 -24.56
N LYS A 431 -53.22 24.37 -25.16
CA LYS A 431 -53.53 25.76 -25.54
C LYS A 431 -54.29 25.90 -26.87
N THR A 432 -54.37 24.84 -27.66
CA THR A 432 -55.15 24.79 -28.92
C THR A 432 -56.18 23.67 -28.88
N GLY A 433 -57.10 23.72 -27.90
CA GLY A 433 -58.22 22.80 -27.79
C GLY A 433 -59.43 23.46 -27.15
N ASN A 434 -60.21 24.20 -27.96
CA ASN A 434 -61.68 24.27 -27.97
C ASN A 434 -62.17 25.62 -28.55
N LEU A 435 -62.47 25.64 -29.84
CA LEU A 435 -63.46 26.60 -30.36
C LEU A 435 -64.46 25.99 -31.36
N ASN A 436 -64.28 24.74 -31.82
CA ASN A 436 -65.24 24.10 -32.72
C ASN A 436 -65.68 22.75 -32.16
N MET A 437 -66.48 22.79 -31.09
CA MET A 437 -67.31 21.66 -30.68
C MET A 437 -68.74 21.99 -31.09
N SER A 438 -69.29 21.22 -32.02
CA SER A 438 -70.68 21.41 -32.49
C SER A 438 -71.66 21.07 -31.37
N ALA A 439 -72.72 21.87 -31.23
CA ALA A 439 -73.76 21.74 -30.20
C ALA A 439 -74.46 20.36 -30.16
N THR A 440 -74.24 19.51 -31.16
CA THR A 440 -74.78 18.15 -31.26
C THR A 440 -74.06 17.11 -30.40
N GLU A 441 -72.78 17.31 -30.03
CA GLU A 441 -72.05 16.36 -29.16
C GLU A 441 -72.24 16.61 -27.66
N SER A 442 -72.65 17.82 -27.27
CA SER A 442 -72.98 18.17 -25.88
C SER A 442 -74.18 17.37 -25.34
N LEU A 443 -75.07 16.92 -26.23
CA LEU A 443 -76.28 16.18 -25.88
C LEU A 443 -76.07 14.68 -25.68
N LYS A 444 -74.99 14.10 -26.24
CA LYS A 444 -74.64 12.68 -26.04
C LYS A 444 -74.01 12.39 -24.68
N ARG A 445 -73.51 13.40 -23.97
CA ARG A 445 -72.98 13.26 -22.60
C ARG A 445 -74.05 13.23 -21.51
N LEU A 446 -75.32 13.44 -21.85
CA LEU A 446 -76.45 13.27 -20.93
C LEU A 446 -77.01 11.83 -20.91
N SER A 447 -76.61 10.95 -21.85
CA SER A 447 -76.89 9.51 -21.76
C SER A 447 -75.68 8.77 -21.19
N GLY A 448 -75.73 8.45 -19.89
CA GLY A 448 -74.64 7.85 -19.13
C GLY A 448 -74.16 6.51 -19.68
N THR A 449 -73.08 6.53 -20.46
CA THR A 449 -72.23 5.36 -20.71
C THR A 449 -70.79 5.80 -20.51
N ALA A 450 -70.14 5.19 -19.52
CA ALA A 450 -68.75 5.44 -19.16
C ALA A 450 -67.83 4.92 -20.28
N ALA A 451 -66.90 5.77 -20.75
CA ALA A 451 -65.78 5.34 -21.57
C ALA A 451 -64.62 5.01 -20.62
N GLU A 452 -64.10 3.78 -20.74
CA GLU A 452 -62.98 3.24 -19.96
C GLU A 452 -61.68 4.04 -20.19
N PRO A 453 -60.81 4.19 -19.17
CA PRO A 453 -59.51 4.80 -19.34
C PRO A 453 -58.56 3.84 -20.09
N GLN A 454 -58.06 4.26 -21.25
CA GLN A 454 -56.92 3.63 -21.92
C GLN A 454 -55.69 3.67 -20.99
N GLN A 455 -55.17 2.49 -20.63
CA GLN A 455 -53.89 2.32 -19.95
C GLN A 455 -52.75 2.93 -20.79
N GLU A 456 -51.96 3.79 -20.17
CA GLU A 456 -50.66 4.22 -20.72
C GLU A 456 -49.69 3.02 -20.72
N PRO A 457 -48.83 2.87 -21.74
CA PRO A 457 -47.85 1.79 -21.78
C PRO A 457 -46.79 1.97 -20.70
N ASP A 458 -46.44 0.88 -20.02
CA ASP A 458 -45.45 0.80 -18.94
C ASP A 458 -44.08 1.34 -19.37
N GLU A 459 -43.75 2.58 -18.98
CA GLU A 459 -42.46 3.23 -19.24
C GLU A 459 -41.27 2.47 -18.59
N ASP A 460 -41.52 1.72 -17.51
CA ASP A 460 -40.51 0.93 -16.79
C ASP A 460 -39.95 -0.23 -17.62
N LEU A 461 -40.67 -0.69 -18.65
CA LEU A 461 -40.23 -1.79 -19.50
C LEU A 461 -39.14 -1.38 -20.51
N VAL A 462 -39.12 -0.10 -20.92
CA VAL A 462 -38.17 0.41 -21.92
C VAL A 462 -36.78 0.57 -21.31
N GLY A 463 -36.69 1.03 -20.05
CA GLY A 463 -35.42 1.18 -19.33
C GLY A 463 -34.69 -0.16 -19.12
N ALA A 464 -35.43 -1.22 -18.77
CA ALA A 464 -34.86 -2.56 -18.58
C ALA A 464 -34.19 -3.10 -19.86
N THR A 465 -34.84 -2.94 -21.02
CA THR A 465 -34.28 -3.42 -22.30
C THR A 465 -33.02 -2.69 -22.74
N ALA A 466 -32.88 -1.41 -22.40
CA ALA A 466 -31.70 -0.63 -22.76
C ALA A 466 -30.48 -0.97 -21.88
N GLU A 467 -30.70 -1.25 -20.59
CA GLU A 467 -29.66 -1.70 -19.66
C GLU A 467 -29.14 -3.09 -20.02
N ASP A 468 -30.04 -4.01 -20.40
CA ASP A 468 -29.70 -5.37 -20.83
C ASP A 468 -28.80 -5.35 -22.09
N ASN A 469 -29.09 -4.47 -23.06
CA ASN A 469 -28.28 -4.33 -24.28
C ASN A 469 -26.84 -3.85 -23.99
N ILE A 470 -26.65 -2.98 -22.98
CA ILE A 470 -25.31 -2.52 -22.59
C ILE A 470 -24.54 -3.68 -21.94
N ALA A 471 -25.17 -4.39 -21.03
CA ALA A 471 -24.56 -5.54 -20.36
C ALA A 471 -24.18 -6.63 -21.38
N GLU A 472 -25.04 -6.91 -22.36
CA GLU A 472 -24.76 -7.86 -23.44
C GLU A 472 -23.59 -7.42 -24.31
N LEU A 473 -23.48 -6.12 -24.64
CA LEU A 473 -22.34 -5.58 -25.38
C LEU A 473 -21.02 -5.73 -24.61
N ILE A 474 -21.00 -5.41 -23.32
CA ILE A 474 -19.81 -5.55 -22.48
C ILE A 474 -19.40 -7.02 -22.40
N ASN A 475 -20.36 -7.92 -22.14
CA ASN A 475 -20.11 -9.37 -22.15
C ASN A 475 -19.57 -9.84 -23.50
N HIS A 476 -20.10 -9.34 -24.62
CA HIS A 476 -19.60 -9.67 -25.95
C HIS A 476 -18.15 -9.23 -26.16
N ILE A 477 -17.77 -8.04 -25.69
CA ILE A 477 -16.40 -7.53 -25.77
C ILE A 477 -15.45 -8.43 -24.95
N CYS A 478 -15.84 -8.77 -23.72
CA CYS A 478 -15.05 -9.60 -22.82
C CYS A 478 -14.85 -11.02 -23.36
N GLU A 479 -15.91 -11.66 -23.86
CA GLU A 479 -15.87 -13.03 -24.35
C GLU A 479 -15.21 -13.18 -25.73
N ASN A 480 -15.54 -12.30 -26.68
CA ASN A 480 -15.21 -12.52 -28.09
C ASN A 480 -14.12 -11.57 -28.63
N VAL A 481 -13.97 -10.37 -28.06
CA VAL A 481 -13.07 -9.35 -28.62
C VAL A 481 -11.72 -9.35 -27.91
N LEU A 482 -11.70 -9.26 -26.57
CA LEU A 482 -10.46 -9.05 -25.83
C LEU A 482 -9.47 -10.21 -25.97
N LEU A 483 -9.93 -11.47 -25.85
CA LEU A 483 -9.05 -12.65 -25.78
C LEU A 483 -9.10 -13.55 -27.03
N GLN A 484 -10.15 -13.45 -27.85
CA GLN A 484 -10.36 -14.37 -28.97
C GLN A 484 -10.12 -13.76 -30.36
N ASP A 485 -10.26 -12.44 -30.52
CA ASP A 485 -10.03 -11.79 -31.82
C ASP A 485 -8.58 -11.96 -32.29
N GLU A 486 -8.38 -12.39 -33.54
CA GLU A 486 -7.06 -12.66 -34.12
C GLU A 486 -6.16 -11.41 -34.15
N ASN A 487 -6.79 -10.23 -34.23
CA ASN A 487 -6.08 -8.96 -34.19
C ASN A 487 -5.72 -8.52 -32.77
N SER A 488 -6.34 -9.10 -31.74
CA SER A 488 -6.06 -8.77 -30.35
C SER A 488 -4.61 -9.10 -29.98
N LEU A 489 -4.03 -8.19 -29.19
CA LEU A 489 -2.71 -8.38 -28.63
C LEU A 489 -2.69 -9.55 -27.64
N LEU A 490 -3.75 -9.74 -26.86
CA LEU A 490 -3.77 -10.74 -25.79
C LEU A 490 -3.73 -12.17 -26.36
N THR A 491 -4.41 -12.40 -27.47
CA THR A 491 -4.37 -13.68 -28.22
C THR A 491 -2.95 -14.02 -28.68
N LYS A 492 -2.13 -13.01 -29.00
CA LYS A 492 -0.72 -13.21 -29.39
C LYS A 492 0.20 -13.43 -28.19
N ILE A 493 -0.13 -12.90 -27.02
CA ILE A 493 0.66 -13.05 -25.78
C ILE A 493 0.34 -14.38 -25.08
N PHE A 494 -0.91 -14.84 -25.15
CA PHE A 494 -1.41 -16.02 -24.46
C PHE A 494 -0.57 -17.30 -24.66
N PRO A 495 -0.10 -17.68 -25.87
CA PRO A 495 0.72 -18.86 -26.05
C PRO A 495 2.00 -18.86 -25.20
N TYR A 496 2.60 -17.68 -24.98
CA TYR A 496 3.79 -17.54 -24.13
C TYR A 496 3.47 -17.71 -22.65
N VAL A 497 2.32 -17.19 -22.19
CA VAL A 497 1.83 -17.42 -20.81
C VAL A 497 1.66 -18.91 -20.57
N MET A 498 0.99 -19.60 -21.51
CA MET A 498 0.77 -21.05 -21.41
C MET A 498 2.07 -21.85 -21.48
N GLU A 499 3.03 -21.46 -22.32
CA GLU A 499 4.32 -22.15 -22.38
C GLU A 499 5.05 -22.09 -21.03
N ILE A 500 5.04 -20.92 -20.39
CA ILE A 500 5.71 -20.74 -19.09
C ILE A 500 5.06 -21.60 -18.02
N CYS A 501 3.73 -21.59 -17.95
CA CYS A 501 2.98 -22.40 -16.99
C CYS A 501 3.13 -23.91 -17.25
N LYS A 502 3.17 -24.36 -18.52
CA LYS A 502 3.25 -25.79 -18.90
C LYS A 502 4.60 -26.43 -18.54
N TYR A 503 5.67 -25.64 -18.51
CA TYR A 503 7.03 -26.14 -18.34
C TYR A 503 7.75 -25.52 -17.13
N PRO A 504 7.30 -25.77 -15.88
CA PRO A 504 7.90 -25.21 -14.68
C PRO A 504 9.37 -25.64 -14.49
N VAL A 505 9.75 -26.83 -14.99
CA VAL A 505 11.13 -27.32 -14.94
C VAL A 505 12.06 -26.53 -15.89
N LYS A 506 11.53 -26.04 -17.01
CA LYS A 506 12.25 -25.17 -17.98
C LYS A 506 12.34 -23.75 -17.46
N TYR A 507 11.26 -23.24 -16.86
CA TYR A 507 11.13 -21.90 -16.33
C TYR A 507 11.14 -21.91 -14.80
N ARG A 508 12.31 -22.18 -14.20
CA ARG A 508 12.47 -22.42 -12.76
C ARG A 508 12.33 -21.18 -11.86
N ASP A 509 12.30 -19.99 -12.45
CA ASP A 509 12.18 -18.75 -11.68
C ASP A 509 10.79 -18.65 -11.05
N GLN A 510 10.74 -18.59 -9.72
CA GLN A 510 9.50 -18.61 -8.97
C GLN A 510 8.64 -17.37 -9.23
N LEU A 511 9.26 -16.19 -9.38
CA LEU A 511 8.53 -14.94 -9.62
C LEU A 511 7.93 -14.95 -11.04
N LEU A 512 8.67 -15.46 -12.02
CA LEU A 512 8.16 -15.65 -13.38
C LEU A 512 6.96 -16.59 -13.43
N GLN A 513 7.05 -17.74 -12.75
CA GLN A 513 5.93 -18.69 -12.65
C GLN A 513 4.72 -18.04 -11.99
N GLN A 514 4.91 -17.37 -10.85
CA GLN A 514 3.83 -16.64 -10.16
C GLN A 514 3.16 -15.61 -11.07
N ALA A 515 3.94 -14.80 -11.79
CA ALA A 515 3.40 -13.81 -12.71
C ALA A 515 2.63 -14.44 -13.87
N ALA A 516 3.14 -15.54 -14.45
CA ALA A 516 2.48 -16.24 -15.55
C ALA A 516 1.16 -16.90 -15.10
N THR A 517 1.16 -17.61 -13.97
CA THR A 517 -0.05 -18.22 -13.38
C THR A 517 -1.08 -17.16 -13.02
N LEU A 518 -0.66 -16.06 -12.38
CA LEU A 518 -1.57 -14.97 -12.03
C LEU A 518 -2.16 -14.29 -13.27
N THR A 519 -1.37 -14.15 -14.34
CA THR A 519 -1.85 -13.61 -15.63
C THR A 519 -2.89 -14.53 -16.26
N LEU A 520 -2.65 -15.85 -16.23
CA LEU A 520 -3.61 -16.83 -16.74
C LEU A 520 -4.93 -16.77 -15.97
N ILE A 521 -4.88 -16.74 -14.63
CA ILE A 521 -6.08 -16.61 -13.79
C ILE A 521 -6.84 -15.32 -14.14
N ARG A 522 -6.14 -14.20 -14.34
CA ARG A 522 -6.77 -12.92 -14.72
C ARG A 522 -7.44 -12.99 -16.09
N PHE A 523 -6.86 -13.68 -17.06
CA PHE A 523 -7.52 -13.90 -18.36
C PHE A 523 -8.78 -14.76 -18.21
N MET A 524 -8.75 -15.77 -17.35
CA MET A 524 -9.92 -16.61 -17.06
C MET A 524 -11.03 -15.85 -16.31
N CYS A 525 -10.72 -14.81 -15.54
CA CYS A 525 -11.73 -13.94 -14.94
C CYS A 525 -12.47 -13.09 -15.98
N VAL A 526 -11.86 -12.80 -17.13
CA VAL A 526 -12.43 -11.90 -18.16
C VAL A 526 -13.37 -12.63 -19.10
N SER A 527 -13.12 -13.91 -19.39
CA SER A 527 -13.95 -14.69 -20.32
C SER A 527 -14.25 -16.07 -19.73
N SER A 528 -15.53 -16.38 -19.60
CA SER A 528 -16.04 -17.67 -19.17
C SER A 528 -15.68 -18.77 -20.17
N THR A 529 -15.79 -18.52 -21.47
CA THR A 529 -15.42 -19.48 -22.52
C THR A 529 -13.93 -19.81 -22.50
N PHE A 530 -13.08 -18.80 -22.28
CA PHE A 530 -11.65 -18.97 -22.09
C PHE A 530 -11.34 -19.72 -20.79
N CYS A 531 -12.09 -19.45 -19.72
CA CYS A 531 -11.99 -20.15 -18.44
C CYS A 531 -12.26 -21.64 -18.61
N GLU A 532 -13.37 -22.03 -19.23
CA GLU A 532 -13.74 -23.43 -19.45
C GLU A 532 -12.67 -24.20 -20.24
N ALA A 533 -12.09 -23.56 -21.26
CA ALA A 533 -11.05 -24.18 -22.08
C ALA A 533 -9.72 -24.42 -21.34
N ASN A 534 -9.40 -23.58 -20.34
CA ASN A 534 -8.11 -23.61 -19.63
C ASN A 534 -8.21 -24.07 -18.17
N MET A 535 -9.42 -24.23 -17.62
CA MET A 535 -9.63 -24.73 -16.26
C MET A 535 -8.98 -26.10 -16.01
N PRO A 536 -9.01 -27.08 -16.94
CA PRO A 536 -8.35 -28.37 -16.72
C PRO A 536 -6.82 -28.30 -16.61
N PHE A 537 -6.23 -27.17 -16.97
CA PHE A 537 -4.78 -26.97 -16.96
C PHE A 537 -4.26 -26.36 -15.64
N LEU A 538 -5.08 -25.57 -14.94
CA LEU A 538 -4.77 -25.08 -13.59
C LEU A 538 -5.01 -26.17 -12.55
#